data_AF-A0A815XEH5-F1
#
_entry.id   AF-A0A815XEH5-F1
#
_cell.length_a   1.000
_cell.length_b   1.000
_cell.length_c   1.000
_cell.angle_alpha   90.00
_cell.angle_beta   90.00
_cell.angle_gamma   90.00
#
_symmetry.space_group_name_H-M   'P 1'
#
loop_
_entity.id
_entity.type
_entity.pdbx_description
1 polymer ?
#
loop_
_entity_poly.entity_id
_entity_poly.type
_entity_poly.pdbx_seq_one_letter_code
_entity_poly.pdbx_strand_id
1 'polypeptide(L)'
;MDDSIVFGNTEYLCNNMQAILLTQLEKSRQQFPECITKPIHVLSDISDTTEGEMEQCLQNEKKDHSGDRITLIPYHLENSYSIGILIEFGSDNQIKRAEYINPVNGPNTVPDRLQQQLAEVYPNAVLKAIDSQMHGDKTKSAELTIYNLLKSVNVKFQKADVEEKNRNESPFILTVQTLVGKKNNIQPLENNLQVMQQSLDNIISTQLANIADISSVETAVTETRDKVVKTQSTSQDITKSL
;
A
#
# COMPACT_ATOMS: atom_id res chain seq x y z
N MET A 1 5.87 -8.44 -11.74
CA MET A 1 6.54 -7.88 -10.56
C MET A 1 5.44 -7.19 -9.77
N ASP A 2 5.40 -7.44 -8.47
CA ASP A 2 4.32 -7.02 -7.58
C ASP A 2 4.62 -5.58 -7.12
N ASP A 3 3.96 -4.59 -7.72
CA ASP A 3 4.10 -3.16 -7.40
C ASP A 3 3.29 -2.77 -6.15
N SER A 4 3.29 -3.63 -5.14
CA SER A 4 2.69 -3.30 -3.85
C SER A 4 3.65 -2.39 -3.09
N ILE A 5 3.28 -1.13 -2.91
CA ILE A 5 3.92 -0.29 -1.90
C ILE A 5 3.58 -0.91 -0.54
N VAL A 6 4.57 -1.57 0.08
CA VAL A 6 4.40 -2.16 1.42
C VAL A 6 4.49 -1.04 2.44
N PHE A 7 3.34 -0.54 2.87
CA PHE A 7 3.26 0.43 3.95
C PHE A 7 3.32 -0.31 5.30
N GLY A 8 4.35 -0.01 6.09
CA GLY A 8 4.46 -0.47 7.47
C GLY A 8 3.44 0.19 8.40
N ASN A 9 3.47 -0.18 9.69
CA ASN A 9 2.56 0.25 10.75
C ASN A 9 2.03 1.70 10.61
N THR A 10 0.72 1.92 10.70
CA THR A 10 0.04 3.20 10.39
C THR A 10 0.56 4.39 11.20
N GLU A 11 0.93 4.18 12.46
CA GLU A 11 1.53 5.21 13.32
C GLU A 11 2.92 5.65 12.85
N TYR A 12 3.71 4.73 12.28
CA TYR A 12 5.01 5.06 11.69
C TYR A 12 4.86 5.90 10.41
N LEU A 13 3.81 5.63 9.61
CA LEU A 13 3.53 6.39 8.39
C LEU A 13 3.13 7.83 8.68
N CYS A 14 2.25 8.03 9.66
CA CYS A 14 1.82 9.38 10.06
C CYS A 14 3.00 10.24 10.51
N ASN A 15 3.98 9.66 11.20
CA ASN A 15 5.13 10.42 11.72
C ASN A 15 6.30 10.57 10.73
N ASN A 16 6.21 10.04 9.51
CA ASN A 16 7.32 10.01 8.55
C ASN A 16 6.88 10.21 7.09
N MET A 17 5.77 10.90 6.84
CA MET A 17 5.26 11.05 5.47
C MET A 17 6.26 11.78 4.58
N GLN A 18 6.95 12.80 5.10
CA GLN A 18 8.02 13.50 4.39
C GLN A 18 9.12 12.53 3.91
N ALA A 19 9.65 11.70 4.80
CA ALA A 19 10.74 10.78 4.48
C ALA A 19 10.32 9.74 3.42
N ILE A 20 9.09 9.25 3.51
CA ILE A 20 8.53 8.31 2.54
C ILE A 20 8.34 9.00 1.18
N LEU A 21 7.77 10.20 1.14
CA LEU A 21 7.60 10.98 -0.09
C LEU A 21 8.94 11.25 -0.77
N LEU A 22 9.95 11.69 -0.02
CA LEU A 22 11.30 11.92 -0.55
C LEU A 22 11.88 10.64 -1.17
N THR A 23 11.75 9.51 -0.47
CA THR A 23 12.23 8.21 -0.94
C THR A 23 11.53 7.79 -2.24
N GLN A 24 10.21 7.95 -2.32
CA GLN A 24 9.43 7.55 -3.50
C GLN A 24 9.64 8.50 -4.69
N LEU A 25 9.84 9.80 -4.43
CA LEU A 25 10.21 10.76 -5.47
C LEU A 25 11.59 10.44 -6.06
N GLU A 26 12.57 10.08 -5.22
CA GLU A 26 13.90 9.72 -5.71
C GLU A 26 13.86 8.45 -6.57
N LYS A 27 13.10 7.43 -6.15
CA LYS A 27 12.83 6.25 -6.98
C LYS A 27 12.19 6.62 -8.32
N SER A 28 11.20 7.51 -8.29
CA SER A 28 10.51 7.98 -9.50
C SER A 28 11.45 8.74 -10.44
N ARG A 29 12.36 9.57 -9.91
CA ARG A 29 13.39 10.29 -10.69
C ARG A 29 14.34 9.33 -11.39
N GLN A 30 14.71 8.24 -10.72
CA GLN A 30 15.61 7.23 -11.28
C GLN A 30 14.92 6.40 -12.37
N GLN A 31 13.64 6.07 -12.19
CA GLN A 31 12.89 5.24 -13.14
C GLN A 31 12.38 6.03 -14.36
N PHE A 32 11.99 7.30 -14.17
CA PHE A 32 11.32 8.11 -15.19
C PHE A 32 11.82 9.58 -15.18
N PRO A 33 13.12 9.81 -15.46
CA PRO A 33 13.75 11.13 -15.33
C PRO A 33 13.10 12.20 -16.21
N GLU A 34 12.58 11.84 -17.38
CA GLU A 34 11.90 12.73 -18.32
C GLU A 34 10.52 13.21 -17.83
N CYS A 35 9.88 12.48 -16.93
CA CYS A 35 8.56 12.84 -16.43
C CYS A 35 8.60 13.95 -15.38
N ILE A 36 9.74 14.15 -14.72
CA ILE A 36 9.93 15.16 -13.67
C ILE A 36 10.63 16.38 -14.27
N THR A 37 9.84 17.34 -14.74
CA THR A 37 10.36 18.52 -15.45
C THR A 37 10.66 19.73 -14.56
N LYS A 38 10.39 19.64 -13.26
CA LYS A 38 10.62 20.71 -12.29
C LYS A 38 11.25 20.16 -11.01
N PRO A 39 12.08 20.94 -10.31
CA PRO A 39 12.45 20.63 -8.94
C PRO A 39 11.21 20.41 -8.09
N ILE A 40 11.21 19.33 -7.32
CA ILE A 40 10.16 19.01 -6.35
C ILE A 40 10.79 19.00 -4.97
N HIS A 41 10.20 19.76 -4.06
CA HIS A 41 10.58 19.85 -2.65
C HIS A 41 9.47 19.25 -1.79
N VAL A 42 9.84 18.58 -0.70
CA VAL A 42 8.89 18.03 0.27
C VAL A 42 9.17 18.69 1.61
N LEU A 43 8.19 19.43 2.12
CA LEU A 43 8.30 20.05 3.45
C LEU A 43 8.12 19.00 4.55
N SER A 44 8.48 19.39 5.78
CA SER A 44 8.19 18.59 6.97
C SER A 44 6.70 18.36 7.11
N ASP A 45 6.35 17.26 7.80
CA ASP A 45 4.96 16.96 8.15
C ASP A 45 4.43 18.09 9.05
N ILE A 46 3.36 18.77 8.64
CA ILE A 46 2.79 19.91 9.37
C ILE A 46 1.57 19.44 10.16
N SER A 47 1.37 19.94 11.38
CA SER A 47 0.14 19.72 12.13
C SER A 47 -0.62 21.02 12.34
N ASP A 48 -1.94 21.00 12.15
CA ASP A 48 -2.79 22.16 12.43
C ASP A 48 -2.98 22.45 13.93
N THR A 49 -2.51 21.54 14.79
CA THR A 49 -2.53 21.72 16.24
C THR A 49 -1.43 22.66 16.73
N THR A 50 -0.39 22.87 15.93
CA THR A 50 0.72 23.77 16.24
C THR A 50 0.47 25.10 15.55
N GLU A 51 0.20 26.14 16.33
CA GLU A 51 -0.03 27.49 15.79
C GLU A 51 1.24 28.02 15.08
N GLY A 52 1.07 28.62 13.90
CA GLY A 52 2.15 29.21 13.12
C GLY A 52 3.08 28.21 12.39
N GLU A 53 2.92 26.89 12.57
CA GLU A 53 3.81 25.90 11.95
C GLU A 53 3.77 25.97 10.42
N MET A 54 2.57 26.05 9.84
CA MET A 54 2.40 26.21 8.39
C MET A 54 3.03 27.50 7.87
N GLU A 55 2.81 28.62 8.56
CA GLU A 55 3.39 29.91 8.20
C GLU A 55 4.93 29.82 8.18
N GLN A 56 5.51 29.31 9.27
CA GLN A 56 6.96 29.18 9.40
C GLN A 56 7.56 28.27 8.32
N CYS A 57 6.95 27.10 8.07
CA CYS A 57 7.40 26.18 7.02
C CYS A 57 7.36 26.84 5.63
N LEU A 58 6.29 27.57 5.31
CA LEU A 58 6.15 28.26 4.03
C LEU A 58 7.10 29.46 3.89
N GLN A 59 7.37 30.21 4.97
CA GLN A 59 8.35 31.29 4.97
C GLN A 59 9.77 30.78 4.75
N ASN A 60 10.13 29.65 5.38
CA ASN A 60 11.41 28.98 5.14
C ASN A 60 11.51 28.48 3.69
N GLU A 61 10.44 27.86 3.16
CA GLU A 61 10.39 27.42 1.77
C GLU A 61 10.67 28.56 0.79
N LYS A 62 10.02 29.71 1.02
CA LYS A 62 10.16 30.93 0.22
C LYS A 62 11.56 31.53 0.29
N LYS A 63 12.25 31.37 1.42
CA LYS A 63 13.61 31.86 1.65
C LYS A 63 14.66 30.95 1.01
N ASP A 64 14.46 29.64 1.14
CA ASP A 64 15.45 28.62 0.78
C ASP A 64 15.36 28.23 -0.70
N HIS A 65 14.21 28.45 -1.34
CA HIS A 65 13.95 28.04 -2.70
C HIS A 65 13.43 29.19 -3.56
N SER A 66 13.78 29.17 -4.85
CA SER A 66 13.31 30.15 -5.83
C SER A 66 13.14 29.54 -7.22
N GLY A 67 12.37 30.20 -8.07
CA GLY A 67 12.13 29.78 -9.45
C GLY A 67 10.98 28.77 -9.61
N ASP A 68 10.82 28.27 -10.85
CA ASP A 68 9.79 27.27 -11.18
C ASP A 68 10.05 25.97 -10.41
N ARG A 69 9.12 25.58 -9.53
CA ARG A 69 9.24 24.38 -8.68
C ARG A 69 7.88 23.90 -8.21
N ILE A 70 7.85 22.70 -7.65
CA ILE A 70 6.69 22.13 -6.96
C ILE A 70 7.08 21.86 -5.51
N THR A 71 6.19 22.19 -4.58
CA THR A 71 6.34 21.93 -3.15
C THR A 71 5.18 21.04 -2.70
N LEU A 72 5.52 19.92 -2.06
CA LEU A 72 4.58 18.99 -1.46
C LEU A 72 4.61 19.16 0.04
N ILE A 73 3.43 19.21 0.65
CA ILE A 73 3.26 19.44 2.08
C ILE A 73 2.34 18.34 2.60
N PRO A 74 2.88 17.37 3.35
CA PRO A 74 2.08 16.47 4.16
C PRO A 74 1.52 17.25 5.34
N TYR A 75 0.22 17.09 5.61
CA TYR A 75 -0.46 17.90 6.61
C TYR A 75 -1.40 17.03 7.45
N HIS A 76 -1.33 17.15 8.76
CA HIS A 76 -2.23 16.51 9.71
C HIS A 76 -3.34 17.47 10.10
N LEU A 77 -4.57 17.09 9.78
CA LEU A 77 -5.75 17.88 10.07
C LEU A 77 -6.39 17.39 11.38
N GLU A 78 -6.49 18.29 12.34
CA GLU A 78 -7.13 18.19 13.66
C GLU A 78 -6.72 16.94 14.47
N ASN A 79 -5.47 16.47 14.34
CA ASN A 79 -5.01 15.18 14.85
C ASN A 79 -5.90 13.97 14.43
N SER A 80 -6.70 14.13 13.38
CA SER A 80 -7.69 13.13 12.97
C SER A 80 -7.19 12.30 11.80
N TYR A 81 -6.72 12.96 10.74
CA TYR A 81 -6.26 12.29 9.53
C TYR A 81 -5.30 13.19 8.75
N SER A 82 -4.53 12.58 7.86
CA SER A 82 -3.58 13.24 6.97
C SER A 82 -4.25 13.68 5.68
N ILE A 83 -3.86 14.85 5.19
CA ILE A 83 -4.20 15.43 3.90
C ILE A 83 -2.92 15.88 3.20
N GLY A 84 -3.01 16.11 1.89
CA GLY A 84 -1.89 16.63 1.10
C GLY A 84 -2.15 18.04 0.58
N ILE A 85 -1.10 18.85 0.51
CA ILE A 85 -1.11 20.13 -0.21
C ILE A 85 0.00 20.11 -1.24
N LEU A 86 -0.33 20.51 -2.46
CA LEU A 86 0.64 20.73 -3.53
C LEU A 86 0.62 22.20 -3.92
N ILE A 87 1.79 22.82 -3.99
CA ILE A 87 1.96 24.20 -4.47
C ILE A 87 2.94 24.19 -5.64
N GLU A 88 2.54 24.73 -6.78
CA GLU A 88 3.41 24.96 -7.92
C GLU A 88 3.73 26.44 -8.04
N PHE A 89 5.01 26.75 -8.05
CA PHE A 89 5.53 28.10 -8.18
C PHE A 89 6.00 28.39 -9.60
N GLY A 90 5.87 29.66 -9.97
CA GLY A 90 6.45 30.24 -11.16
C GLY A 90 7.91 30.66 -10.99
N SER A 91 8.57 30.95 -12.10
CA SER A 91 9.89 31.60 -12.13
C SER A 91 9.93 32.95 -11.39
N ASP A 92 8.78 33.59 -11.23
CA ASP A 92 8.54 34.83 -10.48
C ASP A 92 8.19 34.61 -9.00
N ASN A 93 8.32 33.37 -8.51
CA ASN A 93 7.92 32.92 -7.17
C ASN A 93 6.43 33.12 -6.86
N GLN A 94 5.59 33.36 -7.86
CA GLN A 94 4.14 33.40 -7.67
C GLN A 94 3.56 31.99 -7.71
N ILE A 95 2.52 31.76 -6.90
CA ILE A 95 1.79 30.49 -6.91
C ILE A 95 0.96 30.41 -8.19
N LYS A 96 1.28 29.44 -9.05
CA LYS A 96 0.54 29.11 -10.28
C LYS A 96 -0.60 28.13 -10.00
N ARG A 97 -0.39 27.24 -9.03
CA ARG A 97 -1.33 26.17 -8.67
C ARG A 97 -1.19 25.86 -7.19
N ALA A 98 -2.31 25.74 -6.49
CA ALA A 98 -2.35 25.30 -5.10
C ALA A 98 -3.52 24.32 -4.97
N GLU A 99 -3.21 23.08 -4.62
CA GLU A 99 -4.15 21.97 -4.59
C GLU A 99 -4.26 21.42 -3.17
N TYR A 100 -5.51 21.17 -2.76
CA TYR A 100 -5.86 20.49 -1.52
C TYR A 100 -6.33 19.07 -1.87
N ILE A 101 -5.72 18.09 -1.20
CA ILE A 101 -5.91 16.66 -1.46
C ILE A 101 -6.45 16.02 -0.19
N ASN A 102 -7.75 15.73 -0.18
CA ASN A 102 -8.39 15.00 0.90
C ASN A 102 -8.56 13.51 0.51
N PRO A 103 -7.88 12.58 1.20
CA PRO A 103 -8.02 11.14 0.93
C PRO A 103 -9.18 10.48 1.69
N VAL A 104 -9.97 11.23 2.46
CA VAL A 104 -11.05 10.68 3.28
C VAL A 104 -12.41 10.96 2.62
N ASN A 105 -13.28 9.94 2.60
CA ASN A 105 -14.65 10.10 2.09
C ASN A 105 -15.40 11.17 2.88
N GLY A 106 -15.92 12.18 2.19
CA GLY A 106 -16.67 13.27 2.78
C GLY A 106 -16.74 14.49 1.85
N PRO A 107 -17.21 15.64 2.36
CA PRO A 107 -17.14 16.89 1.62
C PRO A 107 -15.69 17.22 1.28
N ASN A 108 -15.39 17.31 -0.02
CA ASN A 108 -14.07 17.70 -0.51
C ASN A 108 -13.96 19.24 -0.53
N THR A 109 -14.05 19.83 0.66
CA THR A 109 -14.04 21.28 0.85
C THR A 109 -12.76 21.66 1.59
N VAL A 110 -12.09 22.71 1.12
CA VAL A 110 -10.92 23.26 1.81
C VAL A 110 -11.36 23.87 3.15
N PRO A 111 -10.75 23.49 4.28
CA PRO A 111 -11.04 24.15 5.56
C PRO A 111 -10.64 25.63 5.53
N ASP A 112 -11.50 26.53 6.02
CA ASP A 112 -11.26 27.98 6.02
C ASP A 112 -9.95 28.34 6.73
N ARG A 113 -9.67 27.68 7.86
CA ARG A 113 -8.42 27.88 8.62
C ARG A 113 -7.19 27.57 7.78
N LEU A 114 -7.23 26.50 6.98
CA LEU A 114 -6.11 26.12 6.12
C LEU A 114 -5.89 27.15 5.01
N GLN A 115 -6.98 27.65 4.42
CA GLN A 115 -6.92 28.72 3.43
C GLN A 115 -6.39 30.03 4.03
N GLN A 116 -6.76 30.36 5.27
CA GLN A 116 -6.24 31.54 5.99
C GLN A 116 -4.73 31.43 6.23
N GLN A 117 -4.25 30.29 6.73
CA GLN A 117 -2.81 30.06 6.95
C GLN A 117 -1.99 30.19 5.66
N LEU A 118 -2.50 29.73 4.52
CA LEU A 118 -1.82 29.95 3.24
C LEU A 118 -1.80 31.44 2.86
N ALA A 119 -2.91 32.15 3.08
CA ALA A 119 -3.05 33.56 2.73
C ALA A 119 -2.15 34.49 3.56
N GLU A 120 -1.73 34.10 4.75
CA GLU A 120 -0.77 34.85 5.58
C GLU A 120 0.59 35.00 4.87
N VAL A 121 1.04 33.96 4.16
CA VAL A 121 2.32 33.98 3.42
C VAL A 121 2.13 34.38 1.95
N TYR A 122 1.00 33.97 1.36
CA TYR A 122 0.66 34.17 -0.04
C TYR A 122 -0.78 34.70 -0.19
N PRO A 123 -1.02 36.02 -0.01
CA PRO A 123 -2.37 36.60 0.09
C PRO A 123 -3.30 36.36 -1.10
N ASN A 124 -2.75 36.13 -2.29
CA ASN A 124 -3.52 35.92 -3.52
C ASN A 124 -3.70 34.43 -3.87
N ALA A 125 -3.19 33.52 -3.05
CA ALA A 125 -3.25 32.09 -3.31
C ALA A 125 -4.56 31.48 -2.80
N VAL A 126 -5.16 30.62 -3.63
CA VAL A 126 -6.39 29.91 -3.30
C VAL A 126 -6.17 28.43 -3.46
N LEU A 127 -6.37 27.68 -2.39
CA LEU A 127 -6.36 26.22 -2.42
C LEU A 127 -7.60 25.73 -3.16
N LYS A 128 -7.37 24.87 -4.14
CA LYS A 128 -8.44 24.19 -4.87
C LYS A 128 -8.50 22.75 -4.41
N ALA A 129 -9.63 22.34 -3.84
CA ALA A 129 -9.89 20.93 -3.61
C ALA A 129 -9.92 20.20 -4.96
N ILE A 130 -9.17 19.10 -5.07
CA ILE A 130 -9.14 18.27 -6.28
C ILE A 130 -9.72 16.90 -6.02
N ASP A 131 -10.28 16.30 -7.07
CA ASP A 131 -10.69 14.90 -7.03
C ASP A 131 -9.45 14.01 -6.94
N SER A 132 -9.44 13.13 -5.94
CA SER A 132 -8.33 12.23 -5.67
C SER A 132 -8.85 10.87 -5.19
N GLN A 133 -7.95 9.90 -4.99
CA GLN A 133 -8.36 8.61 -4.46
C GLN A 133 -8.75 8.78 -2.98
N MET A 134 -9.97 8.38 -2.64
CA MET A 134 -10.53 8.52 -1.29
C MET A 134 -10.88 7.16 -0.69
N HIS A 135 -10.89 7.08 0.64
CA HIS A 135 -11.33 5.91 1.39
C HIS A 135 -12.13 6.33 2.63
N GLY A 136 -13.08 5.49 3.06
CA GLY A 136 -13.88 5.75 4.26
C GLY A 136 -13.15 5.48 5.58
N ASP A 137 -11.90 5.05 5.53
CA ASP A 137 -11.11 4.65 6.69
C ASP A 137 -10.00 5.67 6.89
N LYS A 138 -10.14 6.50 7.92
CA LYS A 138 -9.18 7.55 8.26
C LYS A 138 -7.81 7.00 8.62
N THR A 139 -7.70 5.75 9.09
CA THR A 139 -6.40 5.17 9.45
C THR A 139 -5.47 4.98 8.25
N LYS A 140 -6.03 4.96 7.04
CA LYS A 140 -5.30 4.88 5.77
C LYS A 140 -5.00 6.24 5.15
N SER A 141 -5.34 7.35 5.82
CA SER A 141 -5.22 8.68 5.24
C SER A 141 -3.77 9.06 4.90
N ALA A 142 -2.79 8.64 5.71
CA ALA A 142 -1.38 8.95 5.47
C ALA A 142 -0.87 8.25 4.20
N GLU A 143 -1.15 6.95 4.08
CA GLU A 143 -0.84 6.16 2.88
C GLU A 143 -1.43 6.79 1.62
N LEU A 144 -2.72 7.10 1.65
CA LEU A 144 -3.44 7.67 0.51
C LEU A 144 -2.99 9.10 0.20
N THR A 145 -2.63 9.89 1.22
CA THR A 145 -2.04 11.22 1.05
C THR A 145 -0.74 11.13 0.26
N ILE A 146 0.16 10.22 0.65
CA ILE A 146 1.43 9.99 -0.04
C ILE A 146 1.17 9.60 -1.50
N TYR A 147 0.31 8.62 -1.72
CA TYR A 147 -0.06 8.17 -3.06
C TYR A 147 -0.61 9.31 -3.93
N ASN A 148 -1.57 10.08 -3.41
CA ASN A 148 -2.21 11.15 -4.16
C ASN A 148 -1.26 12.32 -4.43
N LEU A 149 -0.38 12.68 -3.50
CA LEU A 149 0.64 13.72 -3.72
C LEU A 149 1.60 13.32 -4.83
N LEU A 150 2.13 12.09 -4.80
CA LEU A 150 3.00 11.56 -5.85
C LEU A 150 2.29 11.57 -7.20
N LYS A 151 1.03 11.10 -7.24
CA LYS A 151 0.20 11.10 -8.45
C LYS A 151 -0.04 12.50 -9.02
N SER A 152 -0.21 13.51 -8.17
CA SER A 152 -0.51 14.90 -8.56
C SER A 152 0.70 15.62 -9.16
N VAL A 153 1.91 15.24 -8.75
CA VAL A 153 3.15 15.62 -9.44
C VAL A 153 3.29 14.89 -10.77
N ASN A 154 2.85 13.65 -10.80
CA ASN A 154 3.06 12.69 -11.87
C ASN A 154 1.96 12.67 -12.95
N VAL A 155 1.25 13.77 -13.21
CA VAL A 155 0.25 13.83 -14.31
C VAL A 155 0.84 13.45 -15.68
N LYS A 156 2.17 13.53 -15.86
CA LYS A 156 2.88 13.00 -17.05
C LYS A 156 3.11 11.48 -17.03
N PHE A 157 3.22 10.83 -15.88
CA PHE A 157 3.40 9.37 -15.78
C PHE A 157 2.15 8.63 -16.26
N GLN A 158 0.96 9.22 -16.09
CA GLN A 158 -0.26 8.66 -16.69
C GLN A 158 -0.22 8.64 -18.22
N LYS A 159 0.57 9.50 -18.90
CA LYS A 159 0.77 9.37 -20.36
C LYS A 159 1.70 8.21 -20.70
N ALA A 160 2.73 7.95 -19.89
CA ALA A 160 3.59 6.77 -20.05
C ALA A 160 2.83 5.47 -19.75
N ASP A 161 1.98 5.45 -18.70
CA ASP A 161 1.11 4.31 -18.38
C ASP A 161 -0.04 4.11 -19.37
N VAL A 162 -0.54 5.17 -20.01
CA VAL A 162 -1.51 5.05 -21.12
C VAL A 162 -0.82 4.56 -22.39
N GLU A 163 0.42 4.97 -22.66
CA GLU A 163 1.21 4.41 -23.77
C GLU A 163 1.65 2.96 -23.51
N GLU A 164 1.87 2.57 -22.26
CA GLU A 164 2.21 1.19 -21.87
C GLU A 164 0.97 0.29 -21.79
N LYS A 165 -0.20 0.80 -21.36
CA LYS A 165 -1.50 0.15 -21.58
C LYS A 165 -1.81 -0.02 -23.07
N ASN A 166 -1.51 0.98 -23.90
CA ASN A 166 -1.69 0.88 -25.36
C ASN A 166 -0.64 -0.03 -26.03
N ARG A 167 0.56 -0.23 -25.44
CA ARG A 167 1.50 -1.28 -25.87
C ARG A 167 1.04 -2.67 -25.45
N ASN A 168 0.32 -2.79 -24.34
CA ASN A 168 -0.32 -4.04 -23.91
C ASN A 168 -1.63 -4.36 -24.65
N GLU A 169 -2.16 -3.42 -25.44
CA GLU A 169 -3.14 -3.66 -26.51
C GLU A 169 -2.47 -3.86 -27.87
N SER A 170 -1.23 -4.37 -27.89
CA SER A 170 -0.54 -4.79 -29.11
C SER A 170 -1.45 -5.73 -29.93
N PRO A 171 -1.49 -5.60 -31.28
CA PRO A 171 -2.16 -6.54 -32.16
C PRO A 171 -1.77 -8.00 -31.87
N PHE A 172 -0.59 -8.21 -31.28
CA PHE A 172 -0.14 -9.51 -30.78
C PHE A 172 -1.01 -10.05 -29.63
N ILE A 173 -1.36 -9.25 -28.63
CA ILE A 173 -2.23 -9.67 -27.52
C ILE A 173 -3.66 -9.91 -28.01
N LEU A 174 -4.16 -9.06 -28.92
CA LEU A 174 -5.46 -9.28 -29.56
C LEU A 174 -5.46 -10.56 -30.42
N THR A 175 -4.35 -10.84 -31.13
CA THR A 175 -4.17 -12.07 -31.91
C THR A 175 -4.03 -13.29 -31.00
N VAL A 176 -3.32 -13.19 -29.87
CA VAL A 176 -3.21 -14.26 -28.86
C VAL A 176 -4.58 -14.52 -28.21
N GLN A 177 -5.34 -13.50 -27.82
CA GLN A 177 -6.69 -13.65 -27.29
C GLN A 177 -7.65 -14.25 -28.33
N THR A 178 -7.52 -13.86 -29.61
CA THR A 178 -8.32 -14.45 -30.70
C THR A 178 -7.91 -15.90 -30.99
N LEU A 179 -6.63 -16.25 -30.86
CA LEU A 179 -6.11 -17.62 -31.02
C LEU A 179 -6.44 -18.51 -29.83
N VAL A 180 -6.41 -17.99 -28.60
CA VAL A 180 -6.79 -18.67 -27.36
C VAL A 180 -8.30 -18.86 -27.32
N GLY A 181 -9.08 -17.85 -27.71
CA GLY A 181 -10.55 -17.93 -27.85
C GLY A 181 -11.03 -18.87 -28.96
N LYS A 182 -10.18 -19.18 -29.95
CA LYS A 182 -10.47 -20.16 -31.02
C LYS A 182 -9.95 -21.57 -30.75
N LYS A 183 -9.23 -21.81 -29.65
CA LYS A 183 -8.70 -23.13 -29.29
C LYS A 183 -9.53 -23.69 -28.12
N ASN A 184 -10.52 -24.51 -28.44
CA ASN A 184 -11.55 -25.05 -27.54
C ASN A 184 -11.09 -25.81 -26.27
N ASN A 185 -9.80 -25.84 -25.91
CA ASN A 185 -9.27 -26.68 -24.83
C ASN A 185 -8.28 -25.98 -23.88
N ILE A 186 -8.22 -24.65 -23.82
CA ILE A 186 -7.45 -23.96 -22.78
C ILE A 186 -8.45 -23.34 -21.79
N GLN A 187 -8.65 -24.00 -20.65
CA GLN A 187 -9.48 -23.43 -19.59
C GLN A 187 -8.76 -22.23 -18.93
N PRO A 188 -9.50 -21.20 -18.50
CA PRO A 188 -8.95 -20.02 -17.83
C PRO A 188 -8.04 -20.41 -16.66
N LEU A 189 -7.00 -19.60 -16.41
CA LEU A 189 -6.02 -19.84 -15.34
C LEU A 189 -6.69 -20.04 -13.97
N GLU A 190 -7.84 -19.40 -13.76
CA GLU A 190 -8.70 -19.54 -12.57
C GLU A 190 -9.18 -20.98 -12.34
N ASN A 191 -9.54 -21.71 -13.40
CA ASN A 191 -9.94 -23.11 -13.29
C ASN A 191 -8.76 -24.01 -12.92
N ASN A 192 -7.56 -23.73 -13.44
CA ASN A 192 -6.36 -24.49 -13.10
C ASN A 192 -5.95 -24.25 -11.65
N LEU A 193 -6.07 -23.02 -11.15
CA LEU A 193 -5.86 -22.72 -9.73
C LEU A 193 -6.88 -23.45 -8.84
N GLN A 194 -8.14 -23.51 -9.24
CA GLN A 194 -9.18 -24.20 -8.49
C GLN A 194 -8.95 -25.73 -8.45
N VAL A 195 -8.52 -26.33 -9.56
CA VAL A 195 -8.14 -27.75 -9.62
C VAL A 195 -6.92 -28.04 -8.75
N MET A 196 -5.93 -27.13 -8.72
CA MET A 196 -4.76 -27.26 -7.86
C MET A 196 -5.12 -27.16 -6.37
N GLN A 197 -6.01 -26.24 -6.00
CA GLN A 197 -6.52 -26.12 -4.62
C GLN A 197 -7.24 -27.39 -4.17
N GLN A 198 -8.14 -27.93 -4.99
CA GLN A 198 -8.84 -29.18 -4.68
C GLN A 198 -7.87 -30.37 -4.54
N SER A 199 -6.82 -30.43 -5.37
CA SER A 199 -5.80 -31.47 -5.24
C SER A 199 -5.01 -31.36 -3.94
N LEU A 200 -4.68 -30.15 -3.49
CA LEU A 200 -3.98 -29.92 -2.22
C LEU A 200 -4.85 -30.31 -1.03
N ASP A 201 -6.14 -29.96 -1.03
CA ASP A 201 -7.08 -30.32 0.04
C ASP A 201 -7.24 -31.84 0.18
N ASN A 202 -7.27 -32.56 -0.95
CA ASN A 202 -7.32 -34.02 -0.96
C ASN A 202 -6.04 -34.65 -0.40
N ILE A 203 -4.87 -34.11 -0.74
CA ILE A 203 -3.58 -34.57 -0.21
C ILE A 203 -3.52 -34.35 1.31
N ILE A 204 -3.91 -33.16 1.78
CA ILE A 204 -3.92 -32.82 3.21
C ILE A 204 -4.88 -33.75 3.96
N SER A 205 -6.09 -33.95 3.43
CA SER A 205 -7.09 -34.83 4.05
C SER A 205 -6.62 -36.29 4.15
N THR A 206 -5.96 -36.79 3.10
CA THR A 206 -5.40 -38.16 3.08
C THR A 206 -4.25 -38.32 4.08
N GLN A 207 -3.36 -37.33 4.17
CA GLN A 207 -2.26 -37.32 5.13
C GLN A 207 -2.77 -37.29 6.58
N LEU A 208 -3.80 -36.49 6.87
CA LEU A 208 -4.41 -36.43 8.19
C LEU A 208 -5.08 -37.74 8.60
N ALA A 209 -5.76 -38.43 7.66
CA ALA A 209 -6.33 -39.75 7.91
C ALA A 209 -5.24 -40.79 8.24
N ASN A 210 -4.14 -40.81 7.49
CA ASN A 210 -3.02 -41.70 7.74
C ASN A 210 -2.35 -41.46 9.12
N ILE A 211 -2.28 -40.19 9.56
CA ILE A 211 -1.77 -39.85 10.91
C ILE A 211 -2.71 -40.37 12.00
N ALA A 212 -4.02 -40.26 11.80
CA ALA A 212 -5.02 -40.80 12.74
C ALA A 212 -4.91 -42.32 12.87
N ASP A 213 -4.69 -43.02 11.75
CA ASP A 213 -4.47 -44.48 11.74
C ASP A 213 -3.19 -44.87 12.48
N ILE A 214 -2.09 -44.12 12.33
CA ILE A 214 -0.84 -44.34 13.08
C ILE A 214 -1.07 -44.18 14.59
N SER A 215 -1.81 -43.15 15.02
CA SER A 215 -2.13 -42.93 16.43
C SER A 215 -2.99 -44.07 17.03
N SER A 216 -3.89 -44.65 16.24
CA SER A 216 -4.67 -45.83 16.62
C SER A 216 -3.77 -47.06 16.81
N VAL A 217 -2.80 -47.26 15.92
CA VAL A 217 -1.82 -48.35 16.01
C VAL A 217 -0.92 -48.18 17.24
N GLU A 218 -0.44 -46.98 17.55
CA GLU A 218 0.37 -46.72 18.76
C GLU A 218 -0.41 -47.03 20.04
N THR A 219 -1.70 -46.72 20.06
CA THR A 219 -2.59 -47.06 21.19
C THR A 219 -2.73 -48.57 21.34
N ALA A 220 -3.00 -49.30 20.25
CA ALA A 220 -3.12 -50.76 20.26
C ALA A 220 -1.80 -51.47 20.64
N VAL A 221 -0.66 -50.93 20.20
CA VAL A 221 0.67 -51.42 20.58
C VAL A 221 0.92 -51.23 22.08
N THR A 222 0.51 -50.09 22.63
CA THR A 222 0.63 -49.81 24.07
C THR A 222 -0.23 -50.76 24.90
N GLU A 223 -1.50 -50.96 24.52
CA GLU A 223 -2.39 -51.92 25.20
C GLU A 223 -1.87 -53.36 25.13
N THR A 224 -1.30 -53.75 23.98
CA THR A 224 -0.73 -55.09 23.79
C THR A 224 0.51 -55.26 24.66
N ARG A 225 1.37 -54.24 24.74
CA ARG A 225 2.55 -54.23 25.61
C ARG A 225 2.16 -54.41 27.08
N ASP A 226 1.14 -53.69 27.55
CA ASP A 226 0.68 -53.77 28.94
C ASP A 226 0.10 -55.16 29.28
N LYS A 227 -0.63 -55.78 28.33
CA LYS A 227 -1.12 -57.16 28.48
C LYS A 227 0.04 -58.17 28.59
N VAL A 228 1.06 -58.04 27.75
CA VAL A 228 2.24 -58.93 27.79
C VAL A 228 2.99 -58.83 29.11
N VAL A 229 3.21 -57.61 29.61
CA VAL A 229 3.87 -57.37 30.91
C VAL A 229 3.09 -58.04 32.04
N LYS A 230 1.76 -57.89 32.07
CA LYS A 230 0.90 -58.50 33.08
C LYS A 230 0.95 -60.04 33.06
N THR A 231 0.95 -60.65 31.87
CA THR A 231 1.06 -62.10 31.71
C THR A 231 2.43 -62.64 32.14
N GLN A 232 3.51 -61.90 31.87
CA GLN A 232 4.86 -62.25 32.35
C GLN A 232 4.97 -62.19 33.87
N SER A 233 4.42 -61.17 34.52
CA SER A 233 4.39 -61.09 35.98
C SER A 233 3.60 -62.24 36.62
N THR A 234 2.46 -62.61 36.02
CA THR A 234 1.63 -63.72 36.52
C THR A 234 2.34 -65.07 36.35
N SER A 235 3.09 -65.25 35.26
CA SER A 235 3.87 -66.48 35.02
C SER A 235 5.05 -66.64 35.96
N GLN A 236 5.68 -65.53 36.37
CA GLN A 236 6.78 -65.52 37.36
C GLN A 236 6.28 -65.81 38.79
N ASP A 237 5.05 -65.43 39.13
CA ASP A 237 4.46 -65.76 40.43
C ASP A 237 4.05 -67.24 40.53
N ILE A 238 3.61 -67.85 39.42
CA ILE A 238 3.30 -69.29 39.34
C ILE A 238 4.56 -70.15 39.46
N THR A 239 5.69 -69.70 38.88
CA THR A 239 6.97 -70.44 38.98
C THR A 239 7.68 -70.29 40.33
N LYS A 240 7.30 -69.32 41.16
CA LYS A 240 7.79 -69.19 42.55
C LYS A 240 6.93 -69.94 43.58
N SER A 241 5.76 -70.45 43.17
CA SER A 241 4.79 -71.13 44.04
C SER A 241 4.76 -72.65 43.85
N LEU A 242 5.70 -73.21 43.09
CA LEU A 242 5.99 -74.64 42.93
C LEU A 242 7.33 -74.96 43.58
#